data_AF-A0A2M8ECP3-F1
#
_entry.id   AF-A0A2M8ECP3-F1
#
_cell.length_a   1.000
_cell.length_b   1.000
_cell.length_c   1.000
_cell.angle_alpha   90.00
_cell.angle_beta   90.00
_cell.angle_gamma   90.00
#
_symmetry.space_group_name_H-M   'P 1'
#
loop_
_entity.id
_entity.type
_entity.pdbx_description
1 polymer ?
#
loop_
_entity_poly.entity_id
_entity_poly.type
_entity_poly.pdbx_seq_one_letter_code
_entity_poly.pdbx_strand_id
1 'polypeptide(L)' 'ATTTVAGGWQTLTFNFASQAAGTAALNPAFTYNKASIFFNFGKTGALGGGGTFYFDDLTFIP' A
#
# COMPACT_ATOMS: atom_id res chain seq x y z
N ALA A 1 3.67 -0.58 6.39
CA ALA A 1 2.82 0.02 7.42
C ALA A 1 1.61 -0.87 7.69
N THR A 2 1.01 -0.79 8.88
CA THR A 2 -0.24 -1.49 9.25
C THR A 2 -1.22 -0.49 9.85
N THR A 3 -2.52 -0.78 9.74
CA THR A 3 -3.56 0.01 10.40
C THR A 3 -3.56 -0.24 11.91
N THR A 4 -3.70 0.82 12.70
CA THR A 4 -3.79 0.74 14.18
C THR A 4 -5.03 1.43 14.73
N VAL A 5 -5.61 2.36 13.96
CA VAL A 5 -6.90 3.00 14.28
C VAL A 5 -8.05 2.09 13.88
N ALA A 6 -8.91 1.72 14.85
CA ALA A 6 -10.13 0.99 14.60
C ALA A 6 -11.29 1.95 14.26
N GLY A 7 -12.00 1.69 13.16
CA GLY A 7 -13.19 2.47 12.77
C GLY A 7 -12.93 3.92 12.37
N GLY A 8 -11.69 4.29 12.04
CA GLY A 8 -11.32 5.66 11.68
C GLY A 8 -10.25 5.72 10.58
N TRP A 9 -10.02 6.94 10.09
CA TRP A 9 -9.02 7.24 9.07
C TRP A 9 -7.61 7.30 9.67
N GLN A 10 -6.62 6.86 8.90
CA GLN A 10 -5.21 7.05 9.21
C GLN A 10 -4.38 7.09 7.93
N THR A 11 -3.35 7.92 7.91
CA THR A 11 -2.38 7.95 6.81
C THR A 11 -1.36 6.83 7.00
N LEU A 12 -1.16 6.01 5.96
CA LEU A 12 -0.13 4.98 5.94
C LEU A 12 1.03 5.43 5.06
N THR A 13 2.23 5.49 5.63
CA THR A 13 3.46 5.82 4.89
C THR A 13 4.27 4.55 4.61
N PHE A 14 4.70 4.40 3.36
CA PHE A 14 5.54 3.28 2.92
C PHE A 14 6.88 3.82 2.44
N ASN A 15 7.98 3.28 2.99
CA ASN A 15 9.32 3.67 2.58
C ASN A 15 9.79 2.77 1.43
N PHE A 16 10.02 3.36 0.26
CA PHE A 16 10.44 2.64 -0.95
C PHE A 16 11.97 2.42 -1.02
N ALA A 17 12.74 2.93 -0.07
CA ALA A 17 14.18 2.67 0.03
C ALA A 17 14.51 1.21 0.42
N SER A 18 13.53 0.46 0.92
CA SER A 18 13.67 -0.96 1.27
C SER A 18 12.55 -1.77 0.61
N GLN A 19 12.81 -2.26 -0.60
CA GLN A 19 11.88 -3.08 -1.36
C GLN A 19 11.63 -4.44 -0.70
N ALA A 20 10.47 -5.04 -0.98
CA ALA A 20 10.15 -6.39 -0.54
C ALA A 20 11.05 -7.43 -1.24
N ALA A 21 11.31 -8.55 -0.59
CA ALA A 21 12.06 -9.64 -1.20
C ALA A 21 11.36 -10.12 -2.48
N GLY A 22 12.13 -10.27 -3.56
CA GLY A 22 11.60 -10.68 -4.87
C GLY A 22 11.01 -9.55 -5.72
N THR A 23 11.08 -8.27 -5.30
CA THR A 23 10.72 -7.12 -6.14
C THR A 23 11.94 -6.28 -6.50
N ALA A 24 11.87 -5.54 -7.61
CA ALA A 24 12.91 -4.59 -7.97
C ALA A 24 12.96 -3.40 -7.00
N ALA A 25 14.13 -2.82 -6.81
CA ALA A 25 14.27 -1.53 -6.11
C ALA A 25 13.59 -0.42 -6.94
N LEU A 26 13.12 0.64 -6.26
CA LEU A 26 12.58 1.81 -6.93
C LEU A 26 13.67 2.45 -7.80
N ASN A 27 13.34 2.74 -9.06
CA ASN A 27 14.22 3.47 -9.96
C ASN A 27 13.57 4.78 -10.41
N PRO A 28 13.94 5.94 -9.83
CA PRO A 28 13.33 7.23 -10.15
C PRO A 28 13.62 7.72 -11.58
N ALA A 29 14.49 7.04 -12.34
CA ALA A 29 14.70 7.34 -13.76
C ALA A 29 13.55 6.85 -14.66
N PHE A 30 12.66 5.98 -14.17
CA PHE A 30 11.48 5.55 -14.90
C PHE A 30 10.29 6.50 -14.72
N THR A 31 9.47 6.61 -15.77
CA THR A 31 8.19 7.31 -15.69
C THR A 31 7.13 6.38 -15.09
N TYR A 32 6.70 6.67 -13.87
CA TYR A 32 5.56 6.00 -13.24
C TYR A 32 4.30 6.84 -13.41
N ASN A 33 3.34 6.37 -14.19
CA ASN A 33 2.07 7.08 -14.48
C ASN A 33 0.83 6.31 -13.99
N LYS A 34 1.03 5.25 -13.22
CA LYS A 34 -0.03 4.42 -12.65
C LYS A 34 0.33 4.04 -11.23
N ALA A 35 -0.64 4.19 -10.33
CA ALA A 35 -0.60 3.62 -8.99
C ALA A 35 -1.50 2.38 -8.92
N SER A 36 -1.11 1.39 -8.12
CA SER A 36 -1.92 0.20 -7.86
C SER A 36 -1.90 -0.09 -6.37
N ILE A 37 -3.08 -0.22 -5.78
CA ILE A 37 -3.27 -0.45 -4.35
C ILE A 37 -4.03 -1.75 -4.17
N PHE A 38 -3.49 -2.65 -3.35
CA PHE A 38 -4.11 -3.93 -3.00
C PHE A 38 -4.38 -3.95 -1.50
N PHE A 39 -5.65 -3.82 -1.12
CA PHE A 39 -6.04 -3.91 0.28
C PHE A 39 -5.93 -5.34 0.79
N ASN A 40 -5.63 -5.47 2.08
CA ASN A 40 -5.52 -6.76 2.76
C ASN A 40 -4.51 -7.74 2.11
N PHE A 41 -3.43 -7.18 1.55
CA PHE A 41 -2.41 -7.95 0.82
C PHE A 41 -1.81 -9.06 1.69
N GLY A 42 -1.66 -10.26 1.11
CA GLY A 42 -1.13 -11.44 1.78
C GLY A 42 -2.11 -12.15 2.73
N LYS A 43 -3.37 -11.72 2.83
CA LYS A 43 -4.43 -12.46 3.54
C LYS A 43 -5.26 -13.29 2.58
N THR A 44 -5.67 -14.48 3.01
CA THR A 44 -6.48 -15.43 2.24
C THR A 44 -7.63 -15.98 3.10
N GLY A 45 -8.62 -16.63 2.45
CA GLY A 45 -9.76 -17.25 3.14
C GLY A 45 -10.70 -16.22 3.80
N ALA A 46 -11.35 -16.60 4.91
CA ALA A 46 -12.26 -15.72 5.64
C ALA A 46 -11.58 -14.43 6.17
N LEU A 47 -10.26 -14.47 6.40
CA LEU A 47 -9.45 -13.31 6.78
C LEU A 47 -9.09 -12.41 5.59
N GLY A 48 -9.17 -12.95 4.36
CA GLY A 48 -9.03 -12.23 3.09
C GLY A 48 -10.37 -11.72 2.53
N GLY A 49 -11.48 -12.02 3.22
CA GLY A 49 -12.84 -11.77 2.78
C GLY A 49 -13.04 -10.32 2.34
N GLY A 50 -13.63 -10.15 1.16
CA GLY A 50 -13.86 -8.86 0.51
C GLY A 50 -14.53 -7.87 1.44
N GLY A 51 -13.72 -7.05 2.08
CA GLY A 51 -14.17 -5.89 2.83
C GLY A 51 -14.38 -4.71 1.90
N THR A 52 -15.23 -3.78 2.30
CA THR A 52 -15.24 -2.45 1.70
C THR A 52 -14.06 -1.67 2.25
N PHE A 53 -13.14 -1.28 1.37
CA PHE A 53 -11.99 -0.45 1.73
C PHE A 53 -12.18 0.94 1.14
N TYR A 54 -11.90 1.94 1.96
CA TYR A 54 -11.88 3.33 1.54
C TYR A 54 -10.43 3.82 1.62
N PHE A 55 -10.03 4.62 0.64
CA PHE A 55 -8.77 5.35 0.68
C PHE A 55 -9.03 6.76 0.15
N ASP A 56 -8.22 7.68 0.62
CA ASP A 56 -8.16 9.05 0.13
C ASP A 56 -6.71 9.56 0.25
N ASP A 57 -6.42 10.72 -0.34
CA ASP A 57 -5.14 11.43 -0.24
C ASP A 57 -3.92 10.59 -0.65
N LEU A 58 -3.97 9.97 -1.84
CA LEU A 58 -2.82 9.25 -2.40
C LEU A 58 -1.76 10.22 -2.91
N THR A 59 -0.57 10.18 -2.33
CA THR A 59 0.59 10.96 -2.77
C THR A 59 1.89 10.15 -2.76
N PHE A 60 2.82 10.53 -3.64
CA PHE A 60 4.20 10.06 -3.62
C PHE A 60 5.10 11.25 -3.29
N ILE A 61 5.91 11.10 -2.24
CA ILE A 61 6.85 12.13 -1.77
C ILE A 61 8.27 11.64 -2.09
N PRO A 62 9.00 12.34 -2.99
CA PRO A 62 10.37 11.98 -3.37
C PRO A 62 11.38 12.07 -2.23
#